data_AF-A0A8M1H5U7-F1
#
_entry.id   AF-A0A8M1H5U7-F1
#
_cell.length_a   1.000
_cell.length_b   1.000
_cell.length_c   1.000
_cell.angle_alpha   90.00
_cell.angle_beta   90.00
_cell.angle_gamma   90.00
#
_symmetry.space_group_name_H-M   'P 1'
#
loop_
_entity.id
_entity.type
_entity.pdbx_description
1 polymer ?
#
loop_
_entity_poly.entity_id
_entity_poly.type
_entity_poly.pdbx_seq_one_letter_code
_entity_poly.pdbx_strand_id
1 'polypeptide(L)'
;MDTALHFYAVRMSARIAKSNPAMKLIVVCKERQLVKQQCNSTHDQLCECAPGFHLVVEFCIAHRSCPPGYGVTSLGTPLSDTACERCPAGHFSAAASASEPCQRHRNCSDLGLKTLRWGTASADSLCDAAGRAAAAECSQQHTLCHTDVTLCEEAIFQSLASWPLERLMESLPGRRVDHKSLDRLKKTCSPQQQVLQLLRLWREQNKDQDKLYGLIQGVNHCERKVSRCNVLKNVTLDDLLLVSYSLPGARVRPGDIQALVSSCLPRQYILQLLHLWKAANHNLDLAKGLSHSLRVLRSQGAPRYLLRGLKKISRIIGTAPTHKIYEKMFDKMLQDETCFKAHKLFNE
;
A
#
# COMPACT_ATOMS: atom_id res chain seq x y z
N MET A 1 16.02 42.70 -54.91
CA MET A 1 15.56 43.76 -53.98
C MET A 1 15.99 43.53 -52.51
N ASP A 2 16.79 42.51 -52.18
CA ASP A 2 17.08 42.16 -50.76
C ASP A 2 18.43 42.58 -50.18
N THR A 3 19.40 43.03 -50.98
CA THR A 3 20.73 43.38 -50.43
C THR A 3 20.81 44.80 -49.87
N ALA A 4 19.96 45.72 -50.36
CA ALA A 4 19.93 47.11 -49.89
C ALA A 4 19.28 47.25 -48.50
N LEU A 5 18.20 46.50 -48.22
CA LEU A 5 17.52 46.51 -46.92
C LEU A 5 18.39 45.91 -45.81
N HIS A 6 19.19 44.88 -46.11
CA HIS A 6 20.12 44.29 -45.14
C HIS A 6 21.26 45.25 -44.78
N PHE A 7 21.83 45.96 -45.77
CA PHE A 7 22.88 46.96 -45.52
C PHE A 7 22.36 48.19 -44.75
N TYR A 8 21.13 48.63 -45.00
CA TYR A 8 20.51 49.72 -44.25
C TYR A 8 20.20 49.32 -42.80
N ALA A 9 19.73 48.09 -42.55
CA ALA A 9 19.47 47.58 -41.19
C ALA A 9 20.74 47.40 -40.35
N VAL A 10 21.83 46.92 -40.95
CA VAL A 10 23.14 46.78 -40.29
C VAL A 10 23.78 48.16 -40.02
N ARG A 11 23.67 49.12 -40.96
CA ARG A 11 24.15 50.50 -40.75
C ARG A 11 23.31 51.30 -39.74
N MET A 12 22.00 51.09 -39.66
CA MET A 12 21.16 51.70 -38.63
C MET A 12 21.48 51.15 -37.24
N SER A 13 21.67 49.83 -37.11
CA SER A 13 22.07 49.20 -35.85
C SER A 13 23.45 49.68 -35.36
N ALA A 14 24.39 49.89 -36.29
CA ALA A 14 25.72 50.42 -35.98
C ALA A 14 25.74 51.93 -35.64
N ARG A 15 24.74 52.71 -36.09
CA ARG A 15 24.60 54.13 -35.74
C ARG A 15 23.91 54.34 -34.38
N ILE A 16 22.94 53.50 -34.03
CA ILE A 16 22.26 53.54 -32.72
C ILE A 16 23.22 53.15 -31.58
N ALA A 17 24.18 52.25 -31.85
CA ALA A 17 25.23 51.89 -30.88
C ALA A 17 26.28 52.99 -30.63
N LYS A 18 26.35 54.04 -31.47
CA LYS A 18 27.37 55.10 -31.37
C LYS A 18 26.89 56.40 -30.70
N SER A 19 25.60 56.55 -30.41
CA SER A 19 25.03 57.81 -29.91
C SER A 19 24.46 57.77 -28.48
N ASN A 20 24.58 56.65 -27.75
CA ASN A 20 24.20 56.61 -26.34
C ASN A 20 25.00 55.54 -25.57
N PRO A 21 25.96 55.91 -24.70
CA PRO A 21 26.72 54.94 -23.91
C PRO A 21 25.86 54.21 -22.85
N ALA A 22 24.57 54.56 -22.71
CA ALA A 22 23.64 53.99 -21.74
C ALA A 22 22.61 53.00 -22.34
N MET A 23 22.77 52.54 -23.58
CA MET A 23 21.92 51.46 -24.12
C MET A 23 22.52 50.09 -23.76
N LYS A 24 22.39 49.73 -22.48
CA LYS A 24 22.81 48.44 -21.92
C LYS A 24 22.01 47.31 -22.57
N LEU A 25 22.70 46.30 -23.11
CA LEU A 25 22.07 45.10 -23.67
C LEU A 25 21.32 44.39 -22.52
N ILE A 26 19.99 44.29 -22.61
CA ILE A 26 19.22 43.54 -21.61
C ILE A 26 19.59 42.06 -21.76
N VAL A 27 20.30 41.51 -20.78
CA VAL A 27 20.63 40.07 -20.73
C VAL A 27 19.33 39.30 -20.50
N VAL A 28 18.81 38.65 -21.54
CA VAL A 28 17.63 37.78 -21.44
C VAL A 28 18.07 36.43 -20.86
N CYS A 29 17.38 35.98 -19.80
CA CYS A 29 17.67 34.68 -19.21
C CYS A 29 17.41 33.56 -20.22
N LYS A 30 18.38 32.65 -20.34
CA LYS A 30 18.33 31.50 -21.24
C LYS A 30 17.37 30.42 -20.70
N GLU A 31 17.22 29.33 -21.43
CA GLU A 31 16.34 28.23 -21.03
C GLU A 31 16.70 27.69 -19.63
N ARG A 32 15.68 27.45 -18.79
CA ARG A 32 15.81 26.97 -17.39
C ARG A 32 16.56 27.92 -16.45
N GLN A 33 16.75 29.17 -16.85
CA GLN A 33 17.21 30.25 -15.96
C GLN A 33 16.03 31.10 -15.49
N LEU A 34 16.14 31.60 -14.26
CA LEU A 34 15.21 32.53 -13.62
C LEU A 34 15.94 33.85 -13.36
N VAL A 35 15.20 34.96 -13.39
CA VAL A 35 15.74 36.28 -13.02
C VAL A 35 15.96 36.30 -11.51
N LYS A 36 17.22 36.31 -11.08
CA LYS A 36 17.61 36.46 -9.67
C LYS A 36 17.58 37.92 -9.24
N GLN A 37 18.02 38.81 -10.12
CA GLN A 37 18.03 40.25 -9.89
C GLN A 37 17.61 40.96 -11.17
N GLN A 38 16.63 41.86 -11.06
CA GLN A 38 16.21 42.70 -12.19
C GLN A 38 17.28 43.76 -12.48
N CYS A 39 17.35 44.20 -13.74
CA CYS A 39 18.25 45.29 -14.12
C CYS A 39 17.88 46.59 -13.37
N ASN A 40 18.88 47.38 -13.01
CA ASN A 40 18.71 48.73 -12.49
C ASN A 40 19.67 49.72 -13.20
N SER A 41 19.68 50.98 -12.78
CA SER A 41 20.48 52.04 -13.42
C SER A 41 22.00 51.79 -13.41
N THR A 42 22.49 50.88 -12.56
CA THR A 42 23.92 50.60 -12.37
C THR A 42 24.30 49.13 -12.60
N HIS A 43 23.36 48.19 -12.54
CA HIS A 43 23.57 46.75 -12.59
C HIS A 43 22.70 46.09 -13.66
N ASP A 44 23.27 45.09 -14.35
CA ASP A 44 22.54 44.29 -15.34
C ASP A 44 21.61 43.28 -14.68
N GLN A 45 20.68 42.73 -15.47
CA GLN A 45 19.85 41.62 -15.05
C GLN A 45 20.73 40.40 -14.77
N LEU A 46 20.54 39.77 -13.61
CA LEU A 46 21.24 38.55 -13.22
C LEU A 46 20.31 37.35 -13.36
N CYS A 47 20.78 36.34 -14.09
CA CYS A 47 20.08 35.08 -14.30
C CYS A 47 20.73 33.96 -13.47
N GLU A 48 19.92 33.06 -12.95
CA GLU A 48 20.35 31.91 -12.15
C GLU A 48 19.61 30.66 -12.61
N CYS A 49 20.23 29.49 -12.54
CA CYS A 49 19.54 28.24 -12.88
C CYS A 49 18.36 27.97 -11.95
N ALA A 50 17.26 27.48 -12.52
CA ALA A 50 16.09 27.08 -11.75
C ALA A 50 16.43 25.97 -10.73
N PRO A 51 15.65 25.82 -9.64
CA PRO A 51 15.84 24.74 -8.68
C PRO A 51 15.91 23.37 -9.35
N GLY A 52 16.90 22.55 -8.95
CA GLY A 52 17.17 21.26 -9.57
C GLY A 52 18.15 21.30 -10.76
N PHE A 53 18.72 22.48 -11.08
CA PHE A 53 19.71 22.66 -12.14
C PHE A 53 20.93 23.42 -11.63
N HIS A 54 22.08 23.17 -12.25
CA HIS A 54 23.31 23.92 -12.04
C HIS A 54 23.91 24.40 -13.36
N LEU A 55 24.65 25.51 -13.30
CA LEU A 55 25.29 26.10 -14.46
C LEU A 55 26.54 25.30 -14.84
N VAL A 56 26.61 24.88 -16.10
CA VAL A 56 27.81 24.32 -16.73
C VAL A 56 28.07 25.09 -18.00
N VAL A 57 29.15 25.87 -18.01
CA VAL A 57 29.50 26.80 -19.09
C VAL A 57 28.35 27.80 -19.31
N GLU A 58 27.49 27.58 -20.30
CA GLU A 58 26.36 28.46 -20.60
C GLU A 58 24.98 27.80 -20.40
N PHE A 59 24.93 26.53 -20.00
CA PHE A 59 23.72 25.74 -19.94
C PHE A 59 23.37 25.33 -18.50
N CYS A 60 22.10 25.38 -18.14
CA CYS A 60 21.60 24.82 -16.89
C CYS A 60 21.32 23.32 -17.05
N ILE A 61 22.15 22.50 -16.42
CA ILE A 61 22.07 21.04 -16.46
C ILE A 61 21.39 20.54 -15.17
N ALA A 62 20.54 19.52 -15.29
CA ALA A 62 19.85 18.95 -14.14
C ALA A 62 20.85 18.37 -13.13
N HIS A 63 20.57 18.53 -11.84
CA HIS A 63 21.36 17.91 -10.78
C HIS A 63 21.34 16.38 -10.92
N ARG A 64 22.50 15.74 -10.68
CA ARG A 64 22.59 14.28 -10.70
C ARG A 64 21.76 13.68 -9.57
N SER A 65 21.15 12.53 -9.84
CA SER A 65 20.55 11.70 -8.81
C SER A 65 21.58 10.72 -8.26
N CYS A 66 21.72 10.65 -6.94
CA CYS A 66 22.51 9.63 -6.28
C CYS A 66 21.83 8.28 -6.46
N PRO A 67 22.53 7.25 -6.97
CA PRO A 67 21.92 5.93 -7.19
C PRO A 67 21.67 5.21 -5.85
N PRO A 68 20.83 4.16 -5.84
CA PRO A 68 20.66 3.32 -4.65
C PRO A 68 22.01 2.84 -4.10
N GLY A 69 22.18 2.88 -2.78
CA GLY A 69 23.50 2.68 -2.16
C GLY A 69 24.29 3.95 -1.89
N TYR A 70 23.88 5.07 -2.47
CA TYR A 70 24.52 6.38 -2.35
C TYR A 70 23.49 7.42 -1.91
N GLY A 71 23.93 8.37 -1.09
CA GLY A 71 23.09 9.47 -0.60
C GLY A 71 23.75 10.81 -0.84
N VAL A 72 22.94 11.86 -0.80
CA VAL A 72 23.41 13.24 -0.96
C VAL A 72 24.24 13.68 0.24
N THR A 73 25.45 14.17 -0.04
CA THR A 73 26.33 14.79 0.98
C THR A 73 26.34 16.31 0.87
N SER A 74 26.24 16.85 -0.34
CA SER A 74 25.99 18.27 -0.58
C SER A 74 24.87 18.43 -1.60
N LEU A 75 23.85 19.21 -1.23
CA LEU A 75 22.78 19.58 -2.13
C LEU A 75 23.33 20.37 -3.32
N GLY A 76 22.84 20.05 -4.52
CA GLY A 76 23.14 20.84 -5.70
C GLY A 76 22.72 22.29 -5.52
N THR A 77 23.56 23.20 -6.00
CA THR A 77 23.29 24.64 -6.02
C THR A 77 23.09 25.09 -7.48
N PRO A 78 22.68 26.34 -7.73
CA PRO A 78 22.63 26.86 -9.09
C PRO A 78 24.00 26.91 -9.81
N LEU A 79 25.11 26.72 -9.09
CA LEU A 79 26.47 26.75 -9.62
C LEU A 79 27.20 25.40 -9.52
N SER A 80 26.69 24.47 -8.70
CA SER A 80 27.34 23.18 -8.44
C SER A 80 26.35 22.04 -8.46
N ASP A 81 26.79 20.90 -8.97
CA ASP A 81 25.99 19.68 -8.98
C ASP A 81 25.82 19.07 -7.57
N THR A 82 24.85 18.18 -7.42
CA THR A 82 24.68 17.35 -6.22
C THR A 82 25.88 16.42 -6.04
N ALA A 83 26.44 16.37 -4.84
CA ALA A 83 27.49 15.42 -4.49
C ALA A 83 26.88 14.18 -3.82
N CYS A 84 27.37 13.01 -4.24
CA CYS A 84 26.90 11.71 -3.76
C CYS A 84 28.04 10.94 -3.12
N GLU A 85 27.76 10.29 -2.00
CA GLU A 85 28.71 9.38 -1.35
C GLU A 85 28.02 8.05 -1.03
N ARG A 86 28.80 6.97 -0.98
CA ARG A 86 28.31 5.65 -0.60
C ARG A 86 27.81 5.69 0.85
N CYS A 87 26.65 5.09 1.11
CA CYS A 87 26.12 5.07 2.46
C CYS A 87 27.06 4.35 3.45
N PRO A 88 27.38 4.97 4.59
CA PRO A 88 28.22 4.36 5.61
C PRO A 88 27.49 3.18 6.27
N ALA A 89 28.25 2.36 7.02
CA ALA A 89 27.67 1.26 7.77
C ALA A 89 26.54 1.75 8.70
N GLY A 90 25.46 0.98 8.77
CA GLY A 90 24.25 1.36 9.51
C GLY A 90 23.35 2.36 8.79
N HIS A 91 23.62 2.71 7.52
CA HIS A 91 22.78 3.58 6.71
C HIS A 91 22.48 2.97 5.34
N PHE A 92 21.40 3.44 4.70
CA PHE A 92 20.99 3.02 3.37
C PHE A 92 20.32 4.14 2.55
N SER A 93 20.29 3.96 1.24
CA SER A 93 19.50 4.76 0.29
C SER A 93 18.88 3.81 -0.73
N ALA A 94 17.54 3.73 -0.77
CA ALA A 94 16.82 2.72 -1.55
C ALA A 94 16.46 3.18 -2.98
N ALA A 95 16.28 4.48 -3.17
CA ALA A 95 15.83 5.07 -4.43
C ALA A 95 16.88 6.04 -4.98
N ALA A 96 16.82 6.28 -6.29
CA ALA A 96 17.67 7.31 -6.89
C ALA A 96 17.11 8.70 -6.54
N SER A 97 17.94 9.56 -5.94
CA SER A 97 17.49 10.89 -5.49
C SER A 97 18.59 11.94 -5.61
N ALA A 98 18.23 13.14 -6.06
CA ALA A 98 19.14 14.29 -6.14
C ALA A 98 19.19 15.12 -4.85
N SER A 99 18.36 14.79 -3.85
CA SER A 99 18.23 15.55 -2.61
C SER A 99 18.27 14.73 -1.32
N GLU A 100 18.00 13.42 -1.37
CA GLU A 100 17.89 12.61 -0.15
C GLU A 100 19.26 12.12 0.34
N PRO A 101 19.61 12.34 1.63
CA PRO A 101 20.78 11.75 2.26
C PRO A 101 20.55 10.27 2.61
N CYS A 102 21.62 9.56 2.97
CA CYS A 102 21.51 8.20 3.49
C CYS A 102 20.70 8.16 4.80
N GLN A 103 19.75 7.25 4.87
CA GLN A 103 18.87 7.05 6.02
C GLN A 103 19.45 5.99 6.95
N ARG A 104 19.23 6.12 8.27
CA ARG A 104 19.67 5.11 9.24
C ARG A 104 18.90 3.81 9.06
N HIS A 105 19.59 2.69 9.21
CA HIS A 105 18.95 1.39 9.32
C HIS A 105 18.03 1.35 10.53
N ARG A 106 16.90 0.67 10.37
CA ARG A 106 15.99 0.33 11.44
C ARG A 106 16.67 -0.63 12.41
N ASN A 107 16.63 -0.27 13.68
CA ASN A 107 17.05 -1.16 14.75
C ASN A 107 15.86 -1.99 15.22
N CYS A 108 15.90 -3.30 14.97
CA CYS A 108 14.82 -4.20 15.36
C CYS A 108 14.72 -4.36 16.89
N SER A 109 15.84 -4.22 17.61
CA SER A 109 15.87 -4.32 19.07
C SER A 109 15.09 -3.19 19.76
N ASP A 110 15.13 -1.98 19.21
CA ASP A 110 14.35 -0.83 19.71
C ASP A 110 12.85 -1.07 19.56
N LEU A 111 12.46 -1.97 18.66
CA LEU A 111 11.07 -2.42 18.46
C LEU A 111 10.77 -3.73 19.22
N GLY A 112 11.70 -4.29 19.99
CA GLY A 112 11.55 -5.58 20.64
C GLY A 112 11.40 -6.76 19.64
N LEU A 113 11.92 -6.59 18.43
CA LEU A 113 11.87 -7.56 17.34
C LEU A 113 13.26 -8.17 17.10
N LYS A 114 13.30 -9.40 16.59
CA LYS A 114 14.55 -10.00 16.11
C LYS A 114 14.88 -9.46 14.72
N THR A 115 16.16 -9.24 14.42
CA THR A 115 16.58 -8.87 13.06
C THR A 115 16.53 -10.12 12.18
N LEU A 116 15.66 -10.13 11.17
CA LEU A 116 15.55 -11.21 10.20
C LEU A 116 16.64 -11.11 9.14
N ARG A 117 16.91 -9.89 8.67
CA ARG A 117 17.97 -9.60 7.70
C ARG A 117 18.60 -8.26 8.03
N TRP A 118 19.92 -8.23 8.12
CA TRP A 118 20.68 -6.99 8.27
C TRP A 118 20.52 -6.10 7.03
N GLY A 119 20.45 -4.79 7.26
CA GLY A 119 20.43 -3.80 6.21
C GLY A 119 21.72 -3.80 5.36
N THR A 120 21.62 -3.26 4.16
CA THR A 120 22.74 -3.03 3.23
C THR A 120 22.77 -1.54 2.85
N ALA A 121 23.78 -1.10 2.11
CA ALA A 121 23.84 0.30 1.66
C ALA A 121 22.61 0.72 0.81
N SER A 122 21.93 -0.23 0.16
CA SER A 122 20.78 0.05 -0.70
C SER A 122 19.42 -0.39 -0.12
N ALA A 123 19.40 -0.98 1.07
CA ALA A 123 18.16 -1.50 1.66
C ALA A 123 18.20 -1.51 3.18
N ASP A 124 17.06 -1.21 3.80
CA ASP A 124 16.91 -1.23 5.25
C ASP A 124 17.01 -2.65 5.86
N SER A 125 17.22 -2.70 7.17
CA SER A 125 17.10 -3.91 7.98
C SER A 125 15.66 -4.42 7.98
N LEU A 126 15.50 -5.74 7.85
CA LEU A 126 14.20 -6.41 7.97
C LEU A 126 14.07 -7.00 9.37
N CYS A 127 13.00 -6.63 10.05
CA CYS A 127 12.67 -7.16 11.37
C CYS A 127 11.72 -8.34 11.25
N ASP A 128 11.94 -9.35 12.08
CA ASP A 128 11.10 -10.51 12.24
C ASP A 128 9.82 -10.13 12.99
N ALA A 129 8.77 -9.85 12.23
CA ALA A 129 7.45 -9.61 12.76
C ALA A 129 6.80 -10.90 13.34
N ALA A 130 7.39 -12.08 13.18
CA ALA A 130 6.82 -13.33 13.69
C ALA A 130 6.80 -13.39 15.22
N GLY A 131 7.64 -12.62 15.92
CA GLY A 131 7.54 -12.41 17.37
C GLY A 131 6.33 -11.56 17.80
N ARG A 132 5.69 -10.85 16.87
CA ARG A 132 4.45 -10.08 17.05
C ARG A 132 3.24 -10.69 16.33
N ALA A 133 3.37 -11.84 15.69
CA ALA A 133 2.26 -12.45 14.92
C ALA A 133 1.10 -12.99 15.79
N ALA A 134 1.23 -12.96 17.12
CA ALA A 134 0.11 -13.20 18.06
C ALA A 134 -0.29 -11.96 18.87
N ALA A 135 0.29 -10.78 18.58
CA ALA A 135 -0.11 -9.52 19.21
C ALA A 135 -1.21 -8.86 18.37
N ALA A 136 -2.44 -8.93 18.86
CA ALA A 136 -3.64 -8.34 18.28
C ALA A 136 -3.44 -6.88 17.81
N GLU A 137 -3.50 -6.65 16.49
CA GLU A 137 -3.72 -5.33 15.91
C GLU A 137 -5.16 -5.26 15.40
N CYS A 138 -6.09 -4.98 16.31
CA CYS A 138 -7.42 -4.54 15.93
C CYS A 138 -7.32 -3.08 15.48
N SER A 139 -7.13 -2.93 14.16
CA SER A 139 -6.82 -1.72 13.40
C SER A 139 -5.39 -1.19 13.56
N GLN A 140 -4.48 -1.62 12.66
CA GLN A 140 -3.76 -0.73 11.73
C GLN A 140 -2.62 -1.47 10.99
N GLN A 141 -2.96 -2.11 9.88
CA GLN A 141 -2.02 -2.19 8.74
C GLN A 141 -2.79 -1.77 7.48
N HIS A 142 -3.27 -0.53 7.46
CA HIS A 142 -3.99 0.06 6.32
C HIS A 142 -3.04 0.64 5.25
N THR A 143 -1.73 0.49 5.40
CA THR A 143 -0.71 1.08 4.51
C THR A 143 0.40 0.11 4.12
N LEU A 144 0.32 -1.15 4.52
CA LEU A 144 1.23 -2.21 4.08
C LEU A 144 0.46 -3.20 3.21
N CYS A 145 1.03 -3.52 2.06
CA CYS A 145 0.48 -4.47 1.12
C CYS A 145 0.58 -5.86 1.73
N HIS A 146 -0.53 -6.28 2.33
CA HIS A 146 -0.61 -7.55 3.00
C HIS A 146 -0.39 -8.69 2.01
N THR A 147 0.29 -9.72 2.47
CA THR A 147 0.23 -11.04 1.83
C THR A 147 -1.20 -11.58 1.93
N ASP A 148 -1.61 -12.38 0.95
CA ASP A 148 -2.98 -12.75 0.53
C ASP A 148 -3.92 -13.46 1.56
N VAL A 149 -3.70 -13.26 2.86
CA VAL A 149 -4.21 -14.04 4.00
C VAL A 149 -5.59 -13.56 4.46
N THR A 150 -5.86 -12.25 4.45
CA THR A 150 -7.00 -11.67 5.18
C THR A 150 -8.37 -11.86 4.51
N LEU A 151 -8.43 -11.91 3.17
CA LEU A 151 -9.71 -12.01 2.45
C LEU A 151 -10.36 -13.40 2.54
N CYS A 152 -9.55 -14.46 2.52
CA CYS A 152 -10.04 -15.83 2.63
C CYS A 152 -10.53 -16.13 4.04
N GLU A 153 -9.83 -15.65 5.06
CA GLU A 153 -10.29 -15.70 6.45
C GLU A 153 -11.63 -14.98 6.61
N GLU A 154 -11.76 -13.74 6.12
CA GLU A 154 -12.98 -12.95 6.21
C GLU A 154 -14.16 -13.63 5.51
N ALA A 155 -13.93 -14.26 4.35
CA ALA A 155 -14.97 -14.99 3.63
C ALA A 155 -15.38 -16.30 4.30
N ILE A 156 -14.44 -17.01 4.93
CA ILE A 156 -14.68 -18.33 5.51
C ILE A 156 -15.21 -18.22 6.96
N PHE A 157 -14.71 -17.26 7.74
CA PHE A 157 -15.10 -17.04 9.13
C PHE A 157 -16.36 -16.18 9.27
N GLN A 158 -16.90 -15.65 8.18
CA GLN A 158 -18.08 -14.78 8.20
C GLN A 158 -19.30 -15.40 8.90
N SER A 159 -19.50 -16.71 8.76
CA SER A 159 -20.60 -17.45 9.41
C SER A 159 -20.44 -17.56 10.91
N LEU A 160 -19.20 -17.63 11.38
CA LEU A 160 -18.85 -17.72 12.80
C LEU A 160 -18.80 -16.34 13.44
N ALA A 161 -18.58 -15.28 12.64
CA ALA A 161 -18.55 -13.89 13.12
C ALA A 161 -19.89 -13.40 13.72
N SER A 162 -21.00 -14.09 13.45
CA SER A 162 -22.31 -13.80 14.06
C SER A 162 -22.53 -14.45 15.43
N TRP A 163 -21.59 -15.28 15.90
CA TRP A 163 -21.74 -16.05 17.14
C TRP A 163 -21.18 -15.30 18.37
N PRO A 164 -21.74 -15.52 19.57
CA PRO A 164 -21.18 -14.98 20.80
C PRO A 164 -19.75 -15.48 21.04
N LEU A 165 -18.83 -14.57 21.38
CA LEU A 165 -17.40 -14.85 21.54
C LEU A 165 -17.17 -15.97 22.56
N GLU A 166 -17.82 -15.91 23.71
CA GLU A 166 -17.70 -16.87 24.81
C GLU A 166 -18.12 -18.28 24.38
N ARG A 167 -19.19 -18.40 23.59
CA ARG A 167 -19.69 -19.70 23.12
C ARG A 167 -18.78 -20.28 22.04
N LEU A 168 -18.21 -19.43 21.19
CA LEU A 168 -17.27 -19.86 20.16
C LEU A 168 -15.98 -20.39 20.79
N MET A 169 -15.48 -19.74 21.83
CA MET A 169 -14.27 -20.17 22.54
C MET A 169 -14.35 -21.60 23.10
N GLU A 170 -15.49 -21.94 23.71
CA GLU A 170 -15.69 -23.26 24.30
C GLU A 170 -15.90 -24.36 23.26
N SER A 171 -16.40 -23.99 22.08
CA SER A 171 -16.77 -24.92 21.01
C SER A 171 -15.72 -25.11 19.92
N LEU A 172 -14.57 -24.42 19.99
CA LEU A 172 -13.43 -24.65 19.10
C LEU A 172 -12.58 -25.83 19.59
N PRO A 173 -12.61 -27.01 18.96
CA PRO A 173 -11.64 -28.09 19.20
C PRO A 173 -10.17 -27.65 19.09
N GLY A 174 -9.27 -28.43 19.71
CA GLY A 174 -7.83 -28.21 19.66
C GLY A 174 -7.29 -27.47 20.87
N ARG A 175 -6.11 -26.85 20.71
CA ARG A 175 -5.54 -25.97 21.73
C ARG A 175 -6.35 -24.69 21.79
N ARG A 176 -6.79 -24.34 23.00
CA ARG A 176 -7.49 -23.09 23.28
C ARG A 176 -6.54 -21.90 23.13
N VAL A 177 -7.09 -20.78 22.69
CA VAL A 177 -6.38 -19.50 22.67
C VAL A 177 -6.02 -19.10 24.10
N ASP A 178 -4.80 -18.62 24.31
CA ASP A 178 -4.34 -18.27 25.65
C ASP A 178 -5.14 -17.09 26.24
N HIS A 179 -5.38 -17.14 27.56
CA HIS A 179 -6.19 -16.13 28.26
C HIS A 179 -5.60 -14.72 28.15
N LYS A 180 -4.26 -14.57 28.08
CA LYS A 180 -3.63 -13.24 27.96
C LYS A 180 -3.92 -12.59 26.62
N SER A 181 -3.89 -13.35 25.53
CA SER A 181 -4.26 -12.88 24.19
C SER A 181 -5.75 -12.57 24.10
N LEU A 182 -6.60 -13.36 24.76
CA LEU A 182 -8.04 -13.11 24.82
C LEU A 182 -8.40 -11.82 25.56
N ASP A 183 -7.84 -11.61 26.74
CA ASP A 183 -8.10 -10.41 27.55
C ASP A 183 -7.63 -9.16 26.82
N ARG A 184 -6.52 -9.27 26.08
CA ARG A 184 -6.04 -8.20 25.21
C ARG A 184 -7.06 -7.91 24.11
N LEU A 185 -7.53 -8.93 23.40
CA LEU A 185 -8.51 -8.82 22.32
C LEU A 185 -9.83 -8.17 22.79
N LYS A 186 -10.34 -8.54 23.96
CA LYS A 186 -11.52 -7.90 24.57
C LYS A 186 -11.32 -6.41 24.87
N LYS A 187 -10.08 -6.01 25.19
CA LYS A 187 -9.72 -4.60 25.47
C LYS A 187 -9.46 -3.77 24.21
N THR A 188 -8.90 -4.37 23.16
CA THR A 188 -8.42 -3.63 21.97
C THR A 188 -9.37 -3.66 20.77
N CYS A 189 -10.28 -4.62 20.69
CA CYS A 189 -11.08 -4.87 19.49
C CYS A 189 -12.55 -4.53 19.71
N SER A 190 -13.24 -4.05 18.66
CA SER A 190 -14.70 -3.94 18.70
C SER A 190 -15.33 -5.34 18.82
N PRO A 191 -16.53 -5.49 19.41
CA PRO A 191 -17.20 -6.80 19.57
C PRO A 191 -17.26 -7.61 18.27
N GLN A 192 -17.41 -6.94 17.13
CA GLN A 192 -17.46 -7.57 15.81
C GLN A 192 -16.08 -8.03 15.32
N GLN A 193 -15.00 -7.33 15.68
CA GLN A 193 -13.63 -7.70 15.35
C GLN A 193 -13.09 -8.82 16.26
N GLN A 194 -13.60 -8.92 17.48
CA GLN A 194 -13.18 -9.90 18.48
C GLN A 194 -13.31 -11.35 17.98
N VAL A 195 -14.44 -11.68 17.36
CA VAL A 195 -14.71 -13.05 16.89
C VAL A 195 -13.76 -13.46 15.76
N LEU A 196 -13.57 -12.58 14.78
CA LEU A 196 -12.67 -12.85 13.66
C LEU A 196 -11.22 -12.97 14.13
N GLN A 197 -10.78 -12.08 15.02
CA GLN A 197 -9.41 -12.09 15.53
C GLN A 197 -9.16 -13.28 16.46
N LEU A 198 -10.17 -13.75 17.20
CA LEU A 198 -10.09 -14.99 17.97
C LEU A 198 -9.84 -16.19 17.04
N LEU A 199 -10.60 -16.30 15.95
CA LEU A 199 -10.43 -17.39 14.97
C LEU A 199 -9.05 -17.39 14.32
N ARG A 200 -8.46 -16.21 14.09
CA ARG A 200 -7.08 -16.06 13.60
C ARG A 200 -6.05 -16.58 14.61
N LEU A 201 -6.16 -16.16 15.87
CA LEU A 201 -5.29 -16.63 16.96
C LEU A 201 -5.41 -18.14 17.15
N TRP A 202 -6.63 -18.65 17.14
CA TRP A 202 -6.92 -20.08 17.24
C TRP A 202 -6.28 -20.87 16.09
N ARG A 203 -6.40 -20.37 14.85
CA ARG A 203 -5.78 -21.00 13.67
C ARG A 203 -4.26 -21.05 13.81
N GLU A 204 -3.64 -19.96 14.24
CA GLU A 204 -2.19 -19.86 14.38
C GLU A 204 -1.64 -20.82 15.45
N GLN A 205 -2.37 -20.96 16.57
CA GLN A 205 -1.97 -21.83 17.67
C GLN A 205 -2.17 -23.33 17.39
N ASN A 206 -2.97 -23.65 16.37
CA ASN A 206 -3.27 -25.03 15.95
C ASN A 206 -2.68 -25.39 14.57
N LYS A 207 -1.80 -24.55 14.01
CA LYS A 207 -1.21 -24.74 12.67
C LYS A 207 -0.37 -26.02 12.52
N ASP A 208 0.13 -26.56 13.64
CA ASP A 208 0.94 -27.78 13.73
C ASP A 208 0.10 -29.07 13.82
N GLN A 209 -1.23 -28.96 13.84
CA GLN A 209 -2.13 -30.10 14.03
C GLN A 209 -2.80 -30.53 12.73
N ASP A 210 -2.08 -31.31 11.92
CA ASP A 210 -2.50 -31.76 10.57
C ASP A 210 -3.85 -32.50 10.53
N LYS A 211 -4.24 -33.16 11.64
CA LYS A 211 -5.48 -33.95 11.73
C LYS A 211 -6.72 -33.12 12.08
N LEU A 212 -6.54 -31.89 12.56
CA LEU A 212 -7.59 -31.31 13.39
C LEU A 212 -8.65 -30.53 12.60
N TYR A 213 -8.39 -29.86 11.47
CA TYR A 213 -9.45 -29.04 10.86
C TYR A 213 -9.38 -28.82 9.36
N GLY A 214 -10.39 -29.35 8.67
CA GLY A 214 -10.68 -28.95 7.29
C GLY A 214 -11.02 -27.46 7.12
N LEU A 215 -11.30 -26.71 8.20
CA LEU A 215 -11.44 -25.24 8.19
C LEU A 215 -10.08 -24.58 7.89
N ILE A 216 -9.01 -25.00 8.58
CA ILE A 216 -7.64 -24.51 8.35
C ILE A 216 -7.19 -24.89 6.93
N GLN A 217 -7.46 -26.12 6.50
CA GLN A 217 -7.16 -26.55 5.12
C GLN A 217 -7.98 -25.78 4.08
N GLY A 218 -9.24 -25.47 4.37
CA GLY A 218 -10.13 -24.68 3.50
C GLY A 218 -9.64 -23.26 3.30
N VAL A 219 -9.22 -22.60 4.39
CA VAL A 219 -8.60 -21.27 4.34
C VAL A 219 -7.27 -21.32 3.58
N ASN A 220 -6.38 -22.24 3.92
CA ASN A 220 -5.09 -22.43 3.22
C ASN A 220 -5.27 -22.74 1.73
N HIS A 221 -6.30 -23.50 1.35
CA HIS A 221 -6.61 -23.81 -0.05
C HIS A 221 -7.17 -22.59 -0.80
N CYS A 222 -8.03 -21.80 -0.15
CA CYS A 222 -8.48 -20.51 -0.68
C CYS A 222 -7.28 -19.60 -0.92
N GLU A 223 -6.42 -19.42 0.09
CA GLU A 223 -5.22 -18.58 0.03
C GLU A 223 -4.30 -18.99 -1.13
N ARG A 224 -4.02 -20.30 -1.28
CA ARG A 224 -3.22 -20.83 -2.40
C ARG A 224 -3.86 -20.56 -3.77
N LYS A 225 -5.19 -20.57 -3.88
CA LYS A 225 -5.89 -20.28 -5.14
C LYS A 225 -5.94 -18.78 -5.44
N VAL A 226 -6.16 -17.95 -4.43
CA VAL A 226 -6.19 -16.48 -4.56
C VAL A 226 -4.82 -15.94 -4.93
N SER A 227 -3.76 -16.35 -4.21
CA SER A 227 -2.38 -15.95 -4.49
C SER A 227 -1.90 -16.34 -5.90
N ARG A 228 -2.36 -17.50 -6.41
CA ARG A 228 -2.06 -17.97 -7.78
C ARG A 228 -2.96 -17.34 -8.85
N CYS A 229 -3.98 -16.55 -8.48
CA CYS A 229 -4.91 -15.92 -9.41
C CYS A 229 -4.28 -14.70 -10.11
N ASN A 230 -3.27 -14.95 -10.95
CA ASN A 230 -2.44 -13.94 -11.60
C ASN A 230 -3.09 -13.33 -12.87
N VAL A 231 -4.42 -13.16 -12.87
CA VAL A 231 -5.23 -12.90 -14.06
C VAL A 231 -5.27 -11.41 -14.42
N LEU A 232 -5.00 -10.54 -13.45
CA LEU A 232 -5.05 -9.10 -13.57
C LEU A 232 -3.64 -8.54 -13.39
N LYS A 233 -2.83 -8.58 -14.46
CA LYS A 233 -1.42 -8.13 -14.43
C LYS A 233 -1.27 -6.62 -14.68
N ASN A 234 -2.20 -6.02 -15.41
CA ASN A 234 -2.13 -4.63 -15.88
C ASN A 234 -3.39 -3.85 -15.43
N VAL A 235 -3.62 -3.77 -14.12
CA VAL A 235 -4.75 -2.99 -13.57
C VAL A 235 -4.30 -1.55 -13.41
N THR A 236 -5.05 -0.62 -14.00
CA THR A 236 -4.77 0.83 -13.88
C THR A 236 -5.44 1.43 -12.64
N LEU A 237 -5.10 2.68 -12.30
CA LEU A 237 -5.80 3.42 -11.25
C LEU A 237 -7.29 3.59 -11.59
N ASP A 238 -7.63 3.88 -12.85
CA ASP A 238 -9.01 4.01 -13.31
C ASP A 238 -9.78 2.70 -13.17
N ASP A 239 -9.15 1.56 -13.45
CA ASP A 239 -9.76 0.25 -13.20
C ASP A 239 -10.09 0.06 -11.71
N LEU A 240 -9.18 0.43 -10.80
CA LEU A 240 -9.40 0.32 -9.36
C LEU A 240 -10.53 1.23 -8.87
N LEU A 241 -10.60 2.44 -9.40
CA LEU A 241 -11.70 3.36 -9.13
C LEU A 241 -13.02 2.77 -9.62
N LEU A 242 -13.07 2.23 -10.85
CA LEU A 242 -14.26 1.59 -11.41
C LEU A 242 -14.74 0.43 -10.54
N VAL A 243 -13.83 -0.44 -10.08
CA VAL A 243 -14.15 -1.53 -9.15
C VAL A 243 -14.65 -0.98 -7.82
N SER A 244 -13.96 0.00 -7.23
CA SER A 244 -14.33 0.61 -5.95
C SER A 244 -15.75 1.19 -6.00
N TYR A 245 -16.10 1.93 -7.05
CA TYR A 245 -17.43 2.53 -7.21
C TYR A 245 -18.54 1.52 -7.49
N SER A 246 -18.19 0.32 -7.99
CA SER A 246 -19.17 -0.74 -8.27
C SER A 246 -19.54 -1.58 -7.04
N LEU A 247 -18.74 -1.53 -5.98
CA LEU A 247 -18.98 -2.27 -4.75
C LEU A 247 -20.09 -1.61 -3.91
N PRO A 248 -20.95 -2.39 -3.23
CA PRO A 248 -22.03 -1.84 -2.41
C PRO A 248 -21.51 -1.29 -1.07
N GLY A 249 -22.32 -0.46 -0.41
CA GLY A 249 -22.01 0.07 0.92
C GLY A 249 -21.08 1.27 0.94
N ALA A 250 -20.30 1.42 2.01
CA ALA A 250 -19.33 2.49 2.19
C ALA A 250 -18.18 2.35 1.18
N ARG A 251 -17.85 3.45 0.51
CA ARG A 251 -16.82 3.49 -0.53
C ARG A 251 -15.42 3.54 0.10
N VAL A 252 -14.46 2.89 -0.56
CA VAL A 252 -13.04 3.09 -0.24
C VAL A 252 -12.63 4.48 -0.70
N ARG A 253 -11.92 5.23 0.15
CA ARG A 253 -11.55 6.62 -0.17
C ARG A 253 -10.54 6.64 -1.32
N PRO A 254 -10.65 7.59 -2.28
CA PRO A 254 -9.70 7.67 -3.39
C PRO A 254 -8.23 7.80 -2.95
N GLY A 255 -7.96 8.51 -1.85
CA GLY A 255 -6.62 8.62 -1.28
C GLY A 255 -6.04 7.26 -0.83
N ASP A 256 -6.87 6.35 -0.30
CA ASP A 256 -6.43 5.01 0.09
C ASP A 256 -6.11 4.15 -1.15
N ILE A 257 -6.83 4.36 -2.26
CA ILE A 257 -6.60 3.68 -3.54
C ILE A 257 -5.28 4.16 -4.17
N GLN A 258 -5.00 5.46 -4.09
CA GLN A 258 -3.73 6.03 -4.59
C GLN A 258 -2.53 5.56 -3.74
N ALA A 259 -2.71 5.47 -2.43
CA ALA A 259 -1.70 4.90 -1.53
C ALA A 259 -1.43 3.42 -1.87
N LEU A 260 -2.46 2.64 -2.19
CA LEU A 260 -2.35 1.25 -2.62
C LEU A 260 -1.52 1.09 -3.90
N VAL A 261 -1.73 1.93 -4.92
CA VAL A 261 -0.93 1.90 -6.15
C VAL A 261 0.53 2.28 -5.89
N SER A 262 0.77 3.16 -4.92
CA SER A 262 2.11 3.63 -4.57
C SER A 262 2.89 2.63 -3.71
N SER A 263 2.20 1.72 -3.01
CA SER A 263 2.80 0.81 -2.03
C SER A 263 2.79 -0.66 -2.44
N CYS A 264 1.88 -1.09 -3.34
CA CYS A 264 1.67 -2.50 -3.66
C CYS A 264 2.19 -2.92 -5.03
N LEU A 265 2.36 -4.22 -5.23
CA LEU A 265 2.60 -4.76 -6.56
C LEU A 265 1.29 -4.82 -7.35
N PRO A 266 1.29 -4.62 -8.69
CA PRO A 266 0.08 -4.64 -9.51
C PRO A 266 -0.81 -5.88 -9.32
N ARG A 267 -0.18 -7.04 -9.08
CA ARG A 267 -0.87 -8.31 -8.81
C ARG A 267 -1.71 -8.31 -7.53
N GLN A 268 -1.46 -7.38 -6.60
CA GLN A 268 -2.12 -7.28 -5.30
C GLN A 268 -3.24 -6.25 -5.27
N TYR A 269 -3.34 -5.37 -6.28
CA TYR A 269 -4.20 -4.19 -6.21
C TYR A 269 -5.67 -4.50 -5.92
N ILE A 270 -6.24 -5.46 -6.64
CA ILE A 270 -7.65 -5.82 -6.47
C ILE A 270 -7.91 -6.47 -5.12
N LEU A 271 -7.00 -7.32 -4.65
CA LEU A 271 -7.15 -7.97 -3.35
C LEU A 271 -7.06 -6.94 -2.22
N GLN A 272 -6.08 -6.05 -2.28
CA GLN A 272 -5.93 -5.00 -1.28
C GLN A 272 -7.12 -4.03 -1.30
N LEU A 273 -7.67 -3.70 -2.48
CA LEU A 273 -8.88 -2.89 -2.61
C LEU A 273 -10.09 -3.57 -1.95
N LEU A 274 -10.28 -4.88 -2.17
CA LEU A 274 -11.36 -5.64 -1.54
C LEU A 274 -11.18 -5.73 -0.03
N HIS A 275 -9.94 -5.76 0.46
CA HIS A 275 -9.65 -5.76 1.89
C HIS A 275 -10.03 -4.42 2.53
N LEU A 276 -9.63 -3.30 1.90
CA LEU A 276 -10.05 -1.96 2.32
C LEU A 276 -11.57 -1.81 2.31
N TRP A 277 -12.23 -2.33 1.28
CA TRP A 277 -13.69 -2.32 1.21
C TRP A 277 -14.33 -3.14 2.33
N LYS A 278 -13.82 -4.35 2.61
CA LYS A 278 -14.36 -5.21 3.68
C LYS A 278 -14.14 -4.60 5.06
N ALA A 279 -13.03 -3.88 5.26
CA ALA A 279 -12.76 -3.13 6.48
C ALA A 279 -13.74 -1.96 6.67
N ALA A 280 -14.19 -1.32 5.59
CA ALA A 280 -15.23 -0.29 5.69
C ALA A 280 -16.66 -0.88 5.80
N ASN A 281 -16.84 -2.16 5.49
CA ASN A 281 -18.15 -2.82 5.35
C ASN A 281 -18.20 -4.17 6.06
N HIS A 282 -17.91 -4.20 7.37
CA HIS A 282 -17.74 -5.43 8.12
C HIS A 282 -18.95 -6.39 8.09
N ASN A 283 -20.17 -5.84 8.03
CA ASN A 283 -21.44 -6.57 8.00
C ASN A 283 -21.84 -7.07 6.60
N LEU A 284 -21.13 -6.66 5.54
CA LEU A 284 -21.44 -7.07 4.18
C LEU A 284 -20.65 -8.31 3.79
N ASP A 285 -21.34 -9.22 3.10
CA ASP A 285 -20.77 -10.45 2.59
C ASP A 285 -19.91 -10.18 1.36
N LEU A 286 -18.65 -10.64 1.40
CA LEU A 286 -17.68 -10.37 0.33
C LEU A 286 -18.08 -11.03 -1.01
N ALA A 287 -18.62 -12.25 -0.97
CA ALA A 287 -19.03 -12.96 -2.18
C ALA A 287 -20.26 -12.30 -2.83
N LYS A 288 -21.22 -11.83 -2.03
CA LYS A 288 -22.38 -11.05 -2.48
C LYS A 288 -21.94 -9.68 -3.00
N GLY A 289 -21.01 -9.01 -2.31
CA GLY A 289 -20.44 -7.73 -2.74
C GLY A 289 -19.76 -7.82 -4.10
N LEU A 290 -18.95 -8.85 -4.32
CA LEU A 290 -18.33 -9.13 -5.62
C LEU A 290 -19.35 -9.49 -6.70
N SER A 291 -20.39 -10.24 -6.35
CA SER A 291 -21.49 -10.59 -7.28
C SER A 291 -22.27 -9.34 -7.70
N HIS A 292 -22.48 -8.39 -6.78
CA HIS A 292 -23.08 -7.08 -7.04
C HIS A 292 -22.19 -6.24 -7.96
N SER A 293 -20.91 -6.07 -7.60
CA SER A 293 -19.93 -5.34 -8.40
C SER A 293 -19.84 -5.86 -9.84
N LEU A 294 -19.80 -7.17 -10.03
CA LEU A 294 -19.80 -7.79 -11.36
C LEU A 294 -21.07 -7.47 -12.18
N ARG A 295 -22.21 -7.24 -11.54
CA ARG A 295 -23.46 -6.83 -12.21
C ARG A 295 -23.38 -5.36 -12.63
N VAL A 296 -22.96 -4.48 -11.72
CA VAL A 296 -22.82 -3.03 -11.96
C VAL A 296 -21.77 -2.74 -13.05
N LEU A 297 -20.62 -3.40 -12.98
CA LEU A 297 -19.56 -3.25 -14.00
C LEU A 297 -20.02 -3.69 -15.39
N ARG A 298 -20.86 -4.73 -15.49
CA ARG A 298 -21.45 -5.13 -16.78
C ARG A 298 -22.39 -4.08 -17.34
N SER A 299 -23.25 -3.49 -16.50
CA SER A 299 -24.15 -2.42 -16.94
C SER A 299 -23.40 -1.14 -17.36
N GLN A 300 -22.22 -0.89 -16.78
CA GLN A 300 -21.38 0.27 -17.09
C GLN A 300 -20.43 0.05 -18.28
N GLY A 301 -20.49 -1.11 -18.95
CA GLY A 301 -19.61 -1.38 -20.10
C GLY A 301 -18.14 -1.59 -19.72
N ALA A 302 -17.84 -2.04 -18.50
CA ALA A 302 -16.48 -2.21 -18.01
C ALA A 302 -15.62 -3.15 -18.89
N PRO A 303 -14.29 -2.97 -18.91
CA PRO A 303 -13.40 -3.78 -19.74
C PRO A 303 -13.53 -5.30 -19.49
N ARG A 304 -13.50 -6.09 -20.57
CA ARG A 304 -13.68 -7.56 -20.49
C ARG A 304 -12.60 -8.25 -19.66
N TYR A 305 -11.36 -7.77 -19.65
CA TYR A 305 -10.29 -8.35 -18.84
C TYR A 305 -10.58 -8.20 -17.34
N LEU A 306 -11.08 -7.03 -16.93
CA LEU A 306 -11.44 -6.71 -15.56
C LEU A 306 -12.60 -7.59 -15.08
N LEU A 307 -13.67 -7.69 -15.89
CA LEU A 307 -14.81 -8.58 -15.63
C LEU A 307 -14.40 -10.05 -15.50
N ARG A 308 -13.48 -10.53 -16.36
CA ARG A 308 -12.97 -11.92 -16.31
C ARG A 308 -12.14 -12.17 -15.05
N GLY A 309 -11.29 -11.22 -14.68
CA GLY A 309 -10.47 -11.29 -13.46
C GLY A 309 -11.32 -11.33 -12.20
N LEU A 310 -12.21 -10.36 -12.03
CA LEU A 310 -13.13 -10.30 -10.90
C LEU A 310 -14.06 -11.51 -10.81
N LYS A 311 -14.54 -12.05 -11.94
CA LYS A 311 -15.35 -13.28 -11.96
C LYS A 311 -14.57 -14.49 -11.45
N LYS A 312 -13.26 -14.59 -11.72
CA LYS A 312 -12.43 -15.66 -11.18
C LYS A 312 -12.21 -15.51 -9.67
N ILE A 313 -11.93 -14.29 -9.20
CA ILE A 313 -11.80 -13.98 -7.77
C ILE A 313 -13.11 -14.30 -7.04
N SER A 314 -14.24 -13.83 -7.56
CA SER A 314 -15.58 -14.11 -7.05
C SER A 314 -15.89 -15.61 -6.99
N ARG A 315 -15.48 -16.39 -8.00
CA ARG A 315 -15.60 -17.85 -7.95
C ARG A 315 -14.73 -18.46 -6.86
N ILE A 316 -13.46 -18.06 -6.73
CA ILE A 316 -12.56 -18.63 -5.71
C ILE A 316 -13.13 -18.38 -4.31
N ILE A 317 -13.57 -17.16 -4.05
CA ILE A 317 -14.17 -16.76 -2.77
C ILE A 317 -15.53 -17.46 -2.55
N GLY A 318 -16.39 -17.49 -3.57
CA GLY A 318 -17.73 -18.09 -3.47
C GLY A 318 -17.79 -19.62 -3.55
N THR A 319 -16.72 -20.29 -4.02
CA THR A 319 -16.61 -21.76 -4.09
C THR A 319 -15.84 -22.35 -2.92
N ALA A 320 -15.42 -21.54 -1.94
CA ALA A 320 -14.86 -22.03 -0.69
C ALA A 320 -15.86 -23.05 -0.08
N PRO A 321 -15.55 -24.36 -0.05
CA PRO A 321 -16.53 -25.42 0.25
C PRO A 321 -16.98 -25.44 1.72
N THR A 322 -16.59 -24.46 2.53
CA THR A 322 -16.49 -24.57 3.98
C THR A 322 -17.59 -23.87 4.77
N HIS A 323 -18.54 -23.17 4.15
CA HIS A 323 -19.66 -22.60 4.92
C HIS A 323 -20.66 -23.69 5.35
N LYS A 324 -21.20 -24.46 4.40
CA LYS A 324 -22.33 -25.39 4.67
C LYS A 324 -21.95 -26.69 5.40
N ILE A 325 -20.73 -27.20 5.20
CA ILE A 325 -20.28 -28.45 5.84
C ILE A 325 -19.92 -28.18 7.31
N TYR A 326 -19.34 -27.02 7.60
CA TYR A 326 -18.85 -26.69 8.94
C TYR A 326 -19.94 -26.03 9.78
N GLU A 327 -20.83 -25.23 9.20
CA GLU A 327 -22.09 -24.82 9.84
C GLU A 327 -22.84 -26.05 10.36
N LYS A 328 -23.01 -27.09 9.53
CA LYS A 328 -23.57 -28.38 9.96
C LYS A 328 -22.74 -29.15 10.99
N MET A 329 -21.40 -29.07 10.94
CA MET A 329 -20.52 -29.75 11.89
C MET A 329 -20.53 -29.05 13.27
N PHE A 330 -20.49 -27.73 13.30
CA PHE A 330 -20.64 -26.92 14.51
C PHE A 330 -22.06 -27.07 15.07
N ASP A 331 -23.10 -26.96 14.24
CA ASP A 331 -24.48 -27.23 14.65
C ASP A 331 -24.64 -28.63 15.24
N LYS A 332 -24.00 -29.65 14.64
CA LYS A 332 -24.07 -31.04 15.12
C LYS A 332 -23.25 -31.28 16.40
N MET A 333 -22.05 -30.71 16.52
CA MET A 333 -21.24 -30.76 17.75
C MET A 333 -21.95 -30.06 18.93
N LEU A 334 -22.75 -29.03 18.65
CA LEU A 334 -23.50 -28.29 19.67
C LEU A 334 -24.89 -28.87 19.95
N GLN A 335 -25.46 -29.66 19.03
CA GLN A 335 -26.64 -30.48 19.30
C GLN A 335 -26.31 -31.67 20.19
N ASP A 336 -25.09 -32.22 20.09
CA ASP A 336 -24.57 -33.24 21.01
C ASP A 336 -24.33 -32.69 22.44
N GLU A 337 -24.24 -31.37 22.62
CA GLU A 337 -24.19 -30.68 23.93
C GLU A 337 -25.57 -30.60 24.65
N THR A 338 -26.62 -31.25 24.14
CA THR A 338 -27.87 -31.47 24.89
C THR A 338 -27.72 -32.41 26.11
N CYS A 339 -26.49 -32.77 26.47
CA CYS A 339 -26.15 -33.38 27.75
C CYS A 339 -26.36 -32.41 28.94
N PHE A 340 -26.48 -31.10 28.73
CA PHE A 340 -26.97 -30.18 29.76
C PHE A 340 -28.50 -30.08 29.71
N LYS A 341 -29.19 -31.19 29.98
CA LYS A 341 -30.51 -31.11 30.60
C LYS A 341 -30.32 -30.39 31.92
N ALA A 342 -31.05 -29.29 32.11
CA ALA A 342 -31.17 -28.62 33.40
C ALA A 342 -31.25 -29.68 34.50
N HIS A 343 -30.39 -29.55 35.52
CA HIS A 343 -30.54 -30.30 36.75
C HIS A 343 -32.01 -30.23 37.14
N LYS A 344 -32.68 -31.37 37.04
CA LYS A 344 -33.98 -31.59 37.68
C LYS A 344 -33.71 -31.26 39.14
N LEU A 345 -34.33 -30.20 39.65
CA LEU A 345 -34.43 -29.96 41.09
C LEU A 345 -35.04 -31.24 41.66
N PHE A 346 -34.21 -32.07 42.28
CA PHE A 346 -34.67 -33.08 43.21
C PHE A 346 -35.13 -32.31 44.45
N ASN A 347 -36.40 -32.51 44.77
CA ASN A 347 -37.17 -32.06 45.93
C ASN A 347 -36.36 -31.66 47.17
N GLU A 348 -36.74 -30.52 47.75
CA GLU A 348 -37.28 -30.48 49.13
C GLU A 348 -38.61 -29.74 49.12
#